data_AF-A0A7V2T6Q7-F1
#
_entry.id   AF-A0A7V2T6Q7-F1
#
_cell.length_a   1.000
_cell.length_b   1.000
_cell.length_c   1.000
_cell.angle_alpha   90.00
_cell.angle_beta   90.00
_cell.angle_gamma   90.00
#
_symmetry.space_group_name_H-M   'P 1'
#
loop_
_entity.id
_entity.type
_entity.pdbx_description
1 polymer ?
#
loop_
_entity_poly.entity_id
_entity_poly.type
_entity_poly.pdbx_seq_one_letter_code
_entity_poly.pdbx_strand_id
1 'polypeptide(L)'
;MSSRFPAVFALLLLAVPLRLTAAEPPACDAGHVGSVTAMAGKRCVCRYERGGTLTGEQPGYRWDCGILRPADRFAPLAPGAPVPDWLGPVIVDQRSVRP
;
A
#
# COMPACT_ATOMS: atom_id res chain seq x y z
N MET A 1 -6.15 27.86 -42.52
CA MET A 1 -5.36 27.37 -41.36
C MET A 1 -6.31 27.17 -40.17
N SER A 2 -5.95 26.36 -39.16
CA SER A 2 -6.66 26.23 -37.85
C SER A 2 -7.59 25.03 -37.59
N SER A 3 -7.23 23.79 -37.94
CA SER A 3 -7.97 22.60 -37.41
C SER A 3 -7.11 21.37 -37.06
N ARG A 4 -5.78 21.49 -36.92
CA ARG A 4 -4.88 20.36 -36.57
C ARG A 4 -4.59 20.25 -35.06
N PHE A 5 -4.98 21.25 -34.27
CA PHE A 5 -4.71 21.31 -32.83
C PHE A 5 -5.39 20.23 -31.97
N PRO A 6 -6.64 19.80 -32.20
CA PRO A 6 -7.30 18.89 -31.25
C PRO A 6 -6.75 17.46 -31.35
N ALA A 7 -6.29 17.03 -32.53
CA ALA A 7 -5.77 15.69 -32.75
C ALA A 7 -4.43 15.46 -32.05
N VAL A 8 -3.56 16.47 -32.01
CA VAL A 8 -2.26 16.40 -31.33
C VAL A 8 -2.45 16.34 -29.82
N PHE A 9 -3.40 17.12 -29.28
CA PHE A 9 -3.70 17.13 -27.84
C PHE A 9 -4.30 15.80 -27.37
N ALA A 10 -5.19 15.20 -28.17
CA ALA A 10 -5.76 13.88 -27.88
C ALA A 10 -4.70 12.76 -27.91
N LEU A 11 -3.74 12.83 -28.86
CA LEU A 11 -2.65 11.86 -28.93
C LEU A 11 -1.68 12.00 -27.74
N LEU A 12 -1.45 13.21 -27.25
CA LEU A 12 -0.58 13.50 -26.10
C LEU A 12 -1.15 12.94 -24.78
N LEU A 13 -2.48 12.97 -24.59
CA LEU A 13 -3.12 12.43 -23.39
C LEU A 13 -3.09 10.89 -23.34
N LEU A 14 -3.09 10.21 -24.49
CA LEU A 14 -3.00 8.74 -24.58
C LEU A 14 -1.60 8.19 -24.30
N ALA A 15 -0.56 9.03 -24.37
CA ALA A 15 0.82 8.61 -24.21
C ALA A 15 1.32 8.61 -22.76
N VAL A 16 0.49 8.96 -21.77
CA VAL A 16 0.90 9.00 -20.36
C VAL A 16 0.67 7.61 -19.73
N PRO A 17 1.71 6.81 -19.45
CA PRO A 17 1.54 5.57 -18.72
C PRO A 17 1.19 5.90 -17.28
N LEU A 18 -0.03 5.55 -16.83
CA LEU A 18 -0.37 5.51 -15.42
C LEU A 18 0.51 4.44 -14.76
N ARG A 19 1.61 4.86 -14.14
CA ARG A 19 2.41 4.01 -13.26
C ARG A 19 1.72 3.99 -11.90
N LEU A 20 0.93 2.95 -11.63
CA LEU A 20 0.52 2.63 -10.26
C LEU A 20 1.78 2.15 -9.51
N THR A 21 2.46 3.05 -8.82
CA THR A 21 3.51 2.68 -7.87
C THR A 21 2.82 2.36 -6.54
N ALA A 22 2.94 1.12 -6.08
CA ALA A 22 2.65 0.81 -4.68
C ALA A 22 3.55 1.71 -3.83
N ALA A 23 2.97 2.49 -2.90
CA ALA A 23 3.77 3.36 -2.05
C ALA A 23 4.72 2.51 -1.21
N GLU A 24 6.03 2.68 -1.39
CA GLU A 24 7.03 2.05 -0.55
C GLU A 24 6.75 2.45 0.92
N PRO A 25 6.73 1.49 1.86
CA PRO A 25 6.54 1.81 3.26
C PRO A 25 7.67 2.76 3.73
N PRO A 26 7.36 3.75 4.58
CA PRO A 26 8.37 4.66 5.09
C PRO A 26 9.46 3.90 5.86
N ALA A 27 10.66 4.48 5.90
CA ALA A 27 11.74 3.92 6.70
C ALA A 27 11.31 3.83 8.17
N CYS A 28 11.57 2.69 8.81
CA CYS A 28 11.38 2.55 10.24
C CYS A 28 12.59 3.16 10.96
N ASP A 29 12.36 4.30 11.61
CA ASP A 29 13.36 5.05 12.37
C ASP A 29 12.78 5.47 13.73
N ALA A 30 13.57 6.23 14.50
CA ALA A 30 13.17 6.72 15.82
C ALA A 30 11.88 7.57 15.81
N GLY A 31 11.64 8.33 14.73
CA GLY A 31 10.44 9.16 14.59
C GLY A 31 9.18 8.36 14.27
N HIS A 32 9.34 7.12 13.79
CA HIS A 32 8.24 6.25 13.39
C HIS A 32 8.03 5.07 14.36
N VAL A 33 8.70 5.03 15.51
CA VAL A 33 8.50 3.97 16.51
C VAL A 33 7.03 3.90 16.95
N GLY A 34 6.47 2.70 16.94
CA GLY A 34 5.07 2.46 17.29
C GLY A 34 4.08 2.73 16.15
N SER A 35 4.53 3.32 15.03
CA SER A 35 3.71 3.43 13.83
C SER A 35 3.35 2.06 13.27
N VAL A 36 2.18 1.97 12.64
CA VAL A 36 1.64 0.75 12.03
C VAL A 36 1.51 0.99 10.53
N THR A 37 2.02 0.07 9.71
CA THR A 37 1.82 0.10 8.26
C THR A 37 1.43 -1.26 7.72
N ALA A 38 0.78 -1.27 6.56
CA ALA A 38 0.41 -2.48 5.86
C ALA A 38 1.55 -2.93 4.94
N MET A 39 2.14 -4.08 5.21
CA MET A 39 3.15 -4.71 4.36
C MET A 39 2.80 -6.18 4.16
N ALA A 40 2.84 -6.63 2.90
CA ALA A 40 2.50 -8.01 2.51
C ALA A 40 1.15 -8.51 3.10
N GLY A 41 0.15 -7.63 3.18
CA GLY A 41 -1.17 -7.97 3.72
C GLY A 41 -1.21 -8.19 5.24
N LYS A 42 -0.17 -7.76 5.97
CA LYS A 42 -0.07 -7.80 7.43
C LYS A 42 0.06 -6.39 8.01
N ARG A 43 -0.41 -6.21 9.24
CA ARG A 43 -0.13 -5.00 10.02
C ARG A 43 1.22 -5.15 10.71
N CYS A 44 2.22 -4.41 10.22
CA CYS A 44 3.55 -4.37 10.79
C CYS A 44 3.71 -3.14 11.68
N VAL A 45 4.53 -3.25 12.73
CA VAL A 45 4.82 -2.12 13.63
C VAL A 45 6.31 -1.83 13.67
N CYS A 46 6.67 -0.56 13.61
CA CYS A 46 8.06 -0.15 13.73
C CYS A 46 8.48 -0.23 15.20
N ARG A 47 9.52 -1.01 15.49
CA ARG A 47 10.07 -1.18 16.85
C ARG A 47 11.59 -1.14 16.83
N TYR A 48 12.15 -0.82 17.99
CA TYR A 48 13.58 -0.96 18.23
C TYR A 48 13.90 -2.41 18.60
N GLU A 49 14.65 -3.08 17.75
CA GLU A 49 15.24 -4.38 18.01
C GLU A 49 16.61 -4.18 18.67
N ARG A 50 16.84 -4.85 19.81
CA ARG A 50 18.12 -4.73 20.53
C ARG A 50 19.26 -5.50 19.84
N GLY A 51 18.95 -6.25 18.79
CA GLY A 51 19.89 -7.17 18.17
C GLY A 51 20.25 -8.32 19.11
N GLY A 52 21.28 -9.07 18.73
CA GLY A 52 21.75 -10.22 19.50
C GLY A 52 23.15 -10.62 19.09
N THR A 53 24.02 -10.84 20.09
CA THR A 53 25.40 -11.31 19.85
C THR A 53 25.44 -12.73 19.31
N LEU A 54 24.45 -13.55 19.65
CA LEU A 54 24.35 -14.94 19.19
C LEU A 54 24.06 -15.03 17.67
N THR A 55 23.23 -14.12 17.15
CA THR A 55 22.85 -14.08 15.74
C THR A 55 23.68 -13.11 14.91
N GLY A 56 24.52 -12.29 15.55
CA GLY A 56 25.25 -11.19 14.91
C GLY A 56 24.36 -10.03 14.46
N GLU A 57 23.11 -10.00 14.90
CA GLU A 57 22.14 -8.97 14.51
C GLU A 57 22.46 -7.66 15.25
N GLN A 58 22.61 -6.58 14.50
CA GLN A 58 22.87 -5.26 15.05
C GLN A 58 21.58 -4.65 15.64
N PRO A 59 21.69 -3.88 16.74
CA PRO A 59 20.55 -3.13 17.25
C PRO A 59 20.08 -2.08 16.23
N GLY A 60 18.78 -1.86 16.15
CA GLY A 60 18.21 -0.86 15.24
C GLY A 60 16.70 -0.88 15.15
N TYR A 61 16.16 0.09 14.41
CA TYR A 61 14.73 0.17 14.13
C TYR A 61 14.36 -0.73 12.95
N ARG A 62 13.40 -1.64 13.16
CA ARG A 62 12.91 -2.55 12.12
C ARG A 62 11.40 -2.72 12.19
N TRP A 63 10.81 -3.05 11.05
CA TRP A 63 9.41 -3.40 10.96
C TRP A 63 9.16 -4.82 11.49
N ASP A 64 8.38 -4.94 12.57
CA ASP A 64 7.90 -6.22 13.08
C ASP A 64 6.61 -6.63 12.38
N CYS A 65 6.77 -7.53 11.42
CA CYS A 65 5.70 -8.17 10.64
C CYS A 65 5.48 -9.64 11.07
N GLY A 66 5.74 -10.00 12.34
CA GLY A 66 5.72 -11.39 12.81
C GLY A 66 4.48 -12.19 12.41
N ILE A 67 4.60 -13.52 12.31
CA ILE A 67 3.56 -14.40 11.75
C ILE A 67 2.21 -14.34 12.47
N LEU A 68 2.22 -14.02 13.77
CA LEU A 68 1.03 -13.87 14.61
C LEU A 68 0.38 -12.49 14.48
N ARG A 69 0.98 -11.57 13.72
CA ARG A 69 0.39 -10.25 13.47
C ARG A 69 -0.88 -10.42 12.63
N PRO A 70 -1.95 -9.70 12.99
CA PRO A 70 -3.20 -9.79 12.25
C PRO A 70 -3.01 -9.34 10.80
N ALA A 71 -3.79 -9.96 9.92
CA ALA A 71 -3.93 -9.47 8.55
C ALA A 71 -4.37 -8.01 8.55
N ASP A 72 -3.96 -7.27 7.53
CA ASP A 72 -4.55 -5.98 7.27
C ASP A 72 -5.97 -6.18 6.75
N ARG A 73 -6.95 -5.83 7.59
CA ARG A 73 -8.38 -5.94 7.26
C ARG A 73 -8.82 -4.96 6.17
N PHE A 74 -7.94 -4.03 5.80
CA PHE A 74 -8.16 -3.05 4.73
C PHE A 74 -7.31 -3.33 3.48
N ALA A 75 -6.62 -4.48 3.42
CA ALA A 75 -6.03 -4.91 2.17
C ALA A 75 -7.13 -4.93 1.10
N PRO A 76 -6.97 -4.19 -0.01
CA PRO A 76 -7.96 -4.19 -1.07
C PRO A 76 -8.22 -5.63 -1.49
N LEU A 77 -9.50 -6.02 -1.51
CA LEU A 77 -9.88 -7.28 -2.16
C LEU A 77 -9.32 -7.25 -3.57
N ALA A 78 -8.60 -8.32 -3.94
CA ALA A 78 -8.13 -8.45 -5.32
C ALA A 78 -9.35 -8.31 -6.26
N PRO A 79 -9.22 -7.63 -7.42
CA PRO A 79 -10.32 -7.52 -8.37
C PRO A 79 -10.90 -8.90 -8.70
N GLY A 80 -12.19 -9.10 -8.41
CA GLY A 80 -12.88 -10.39 -8.64
C GLY A 80 -12.76 -11.41 -7.50
N ALA A 81 -12.12 -11.09 -6.37
CA ALA A 81 -12.16 -11.95 -5.20
C ALA A 81 -13.59 -12.06 -4.63
N PRO A 82 -14.04 -13.27 -4.23
CA PRO A 82 -15.34 -13.42 -3.58
C PRO A 82 -15.37 -12.63 -2.26
N VAL A 83 -16.41 -11.82 -2.09
CA VAL A 83 -16.64 -11.09 -0.83
C VAL A 83 -17.11 -12.10 0.22
N PRO A 84 -16.46 -12.19 1.39
CA PRO A 84 -16.93 -13.07 2.44
C PRO A 84 -18.31 -12.64 2.96
N ASP A 85 -19.17 -13.61 3.24
CA ASP A 85 -20.54 -13.41 3.74
C ASP A 85 -20.60 -12.75 5.14
N TRP A 86 -19.54 -12.91 5.94
CA TRP A 86 -19.38 -12.25 7.25
C TRP A 86 -18.98 -10.78 7.20
N LEU A 87 -18.66 -10.22 6.01
CA LEU A 87 -18.22 -8.84 5.88
C LEU A 87 -19.36 -7.81 6.04
N GLY A 88 -20.62 -8.27 6.16
CA GLY A 88 -21.78 -7.40 6.17
C GLY A 88 -21.97 -6.65 4.84
N PRO A 89 -22.94 -5.72 4.77
CA PRO A 89 -23.14 -4.93 3.55
C PRO A 89 -21.93 -4.02 3.29
N VAL A 90 -21.21 -4.28 2.20
CA VAL A 90 -20.14 -3.41 1.72
C VAL A 90 -20.77 -2.13 1.17
N ILE A 91 -20.58 -1.01 1.86
CA ILE A 91 -20.96 0.31 1.36
C ILE A 91 -19.92 0.72 0.32
N VAL A 92 -20.24 0.54 -0.96
CA VAL A 92 -19.39 1.00 -2.06
C VAL A 92 -19.59 2.51 -2.21
N ASP A 93 -18.53 3.31 -1.99
CA ASP A 93 -18.56 4.74 -2.32
C ASP A 93 -18.57 4.92 -3.85
N GLN A 94 -19.74 5.16 -4.41
CA GLN A 94 -19.96 5.35 -5.85
C GLN A 94 -19.21 6.56 -6.43
N ARG A 95 -18.64 7.43 -5.59
CA ARG A 95 -17.82 8.58 -6.04
C ARG A 95 -16.46 8.15 -6.59
N SER A 96 -15.94 7.00 -6.19
CA SER A 96 -14.66 6.47 -6.69
C SER A 96 -14.77 5.70 -8.02
N VAL A 97 -16.00 5.51 -8.53
CA VAL A 97 -16.30 4.70 -9.73
C VAL A 97 -16.45 5.56 -11.00
N ARG A 98 -16.41 6.89 -10.88
CA ARG A 98 -16.48 7.74 -12.08
C ARG A 98 -15.14 7.74 -12.83
N PRO A 99 -15.14 7.41 -14.14
CA PRO A 99 -13.96 7.49 -14.99
C PRO A 99 -13.50 8.94 -15.23
#